data_AF-Q1JWU1-F1
#
_entry.id   AF-Q1JWU1-F1
#
_cell.length_a   1.000
_cell.length_b   1.000
_cell.length_c   1.000
_cell.angle_alpha   90.00
_cell.angle_beta   90.00
_cell.angle_gamma   90.00
#
_symmetry.space_group_name_H-M   'P 1'
#
loop_
_entity.id
_entity.type
_entity.pdbx_description
1 polymer ?
#
loop_
_entity_poly.entity_id
_entity_poly.type
_entity_poly.pdbx_seq_one_letter_code
_entity_poly.pdbx_strand_id
1 'polypeptide(L)'
;MDFTIENNSGQGKNSTLPPEIKGWNWGAFFLNWIWGIGNSTFIALLMFVPIVNFAMPFVLGAKGNKWAWQNRTWRSVEHFKKSQKRWGLAGLLLVCVGLPALILSISMGMKSSDAYTMSLAQLQHNQRVIKLLGEPVEAGFFVSGNISVSTAGGQASLGYSVSGPKGEATAYVYAVKELGVWKLIELGVYSEALQRRIILIVDGENVDIPQEESLIQHNKVGG
;
A
#
# COMPACT_ATOMS: atom_id res chain seq x y z
N MET A 1 4.01 -53.87 -3.71
CA MET A 1 4.82 -53.45 -2.56
C MET A 1 4.72 -51.95 -2.49
N ASP A 2 4.05 -51.45 -1.46
CA ASP A 2 3.99 -50.01 -1.19
C ASP A 2 5.32 -49.64 -0.52
N PHE A 3 6.20 -48.95 -1.25
CA PHE A 3 7.43 -48.42 -0.67
C PHE A 3 7.04 -47.22 0.18
N THR A 4 6.70 -47.47 1.45
CA THR A 4 6.59 -46.41 2.44
C THR A 4 7.98 -45.76 2.54
N ILE A 5 8.14 -44.58 1.94
CA ILE A 5 9.36 -43.80 2.13
C ILE A 5 9.48 -43.55 3.62
N GLU A 6 10.52 -44.13 4.24
CA GLU A 6 10.81 -43.91 5.64
C GLU A 6 10.90 -42.40 5.88
N ASN A 7 10.05 -41.91 6.77
CA ASN A 7 9.93 -40.48 7.02
C ASN A 7 11.15 -40.00 7.82
N ASN A 8 12.13 -39.47 7.11
CA ASN A 8 13.38 -38.94 7.65
C ASN A 8 13.40 -37.41 7.77
N SER A 9 12.23 -36.77 7.85
CA SER A 9 12.13 -35.32 8.10
C SER A 9 12.85 -34.91 9.40
N GLY A 10 13.39 -33.69 9.44
CA GLY A 10 14.11 -33.18 10.61
C GLY A 10 15.55 -33.68 10.76
N GLN A 11 16.06 -34.54 9.85
CA GLN A 11 17.45 -35.00 9.83
C GLN A 11 18.39 -34.04 9.07
N GLY A 12 17.98 -32.77 8.91
CA GLY A 12 18.79 -31.74 8.24
C GLY A 12 19.05 -32.08 6.78
N LYS A 13 20.32 -31.96 6.34
CA LYS A 13 20.70 -32.22 4.95
C LYS A 13 20.54 -33.69 4.53
N ASN A 14 20.45 -34.62 5.49
CA ASN A 14 20.31 -36.05 5.24
C ASN A 14 18.85 -36.46 4.95
N SER A 15 17.89 -35.58 5.20
CA SER A 15 16.48 -35.83 4.86
C SER A 15 16.30 -35.92 3.34
N THR A 16 15.66 -36.98 2.88
CA THR A 16 15.21 -37.11 1.49
C THR A 16 13.97 -36.24 1.31
N LEU A 17 13.94 -35.44 0.25
CA LEU A 17 12.80 -34.57 -0.04
C LEU A 17 11.78 -35.34 -0.89
N PRO A 18 10.58 -35.66 -0.36
CA PRO A 18 9.54 -36.31 -1.13
C PRO A 18 9.20 -35.50 -2.38
N PRO A 19 9.03 -36.14 -3.56
CA PRO A 19 8.66 -35.43 -4.78
C PRO A 19 7.37 -34.61 -4.64
N GLU A 20 6.40 -35.04 -3.82
CA GLU A 20 5.10 -34.35 -3.71
C GLU A 20 5.16 -33.01 -2.97
N ILE A 21 6.29 -32.68 -2.34
CA ILE A 21 6.49 -31.40 -1.64
C ILE A 21 7.53 -30.51 -2.31
N LYS A 22 8.09 -30.95 -3.45
CA LYS A 22 8.85 -30.07 -4.33
C LYS A 22 7.93 -29.01 -4.90
N GLY A 23 8.34 -27.75 -4.81
CA GLY A 23 7.59 -26.63 -5.36
C GLY A 23 7.68 -25.38 -4.50
N TRP A 24 6.98 -24.35 -4.95
CA TRP A 24 6.96 -23.05 -4.32
C TRP A 24 6.21 -23.06 -2.98
N ASN A 25 6.72 -22.31 -2.01
CA ASN A 25 6.11 -22.11 -0.71
C ASN A 25 5.60 -20.67 -0.57
N TRP A 26 4.30 -20.48 -0.80
CA TRP A 26 3.64 -19.18 -0.69
C TRP A 26 3.66 -18.62 0.74
N GLY A 27 3.62 -19.48 1.76
CA GLY A 27 3.72 -19.04 3.14
C GLY A 27 5.09 -18.42 3.44
N ALA A 28 6.16 -19.10 3.02
CA ALA A 28 7.54 -18.62 3.16
C ALA A 28 7.77 -17.31 2.40
N PHE A 29 7.23 -17.20 1.20
CA PHE A 29 7.35 -15.99 0.38
C PHE A 29 6.64 -14.76 0.99
N PHE A 30 5.38 -14.91 1.44
CA PHE A 30 4.62 -13.78 1.96
C PHE A 30 4.93 -13.43 3.41
N LEU A 31 5.19 -14.44 4.24
CA LEU A 31 5.35 -14.27 5.69
C LEU A 31 6.81 -14.33 6.16
N ASN A 32 7.75 -14.59 5.24
CA ASN A 32 9.18 -14.38 5.41
C ASN A 32 9.72 -14.91 6.76
N TRP A 33 10.19 -14.01 7.64
CA TRP A 33 10.76 -14.35 8.94
C TRP A 33 9.73 -14.93 9.92
N ILE A 34 8.45 -14.54 9.84
CA ILE A 34 7.37 -15.09 10.68
C ILE A 34 7.19 -16.58 10.36
N TRP A 35 7.09 -16.90 9.07
CA TRP A 35 7.07 -18.28 8.61
C TRP A 35 8.37 -19.02 8.98
N GLY A 36 9.52 -18.33 8.87
CA GLY A 36 10.83 -18.86 9.22
C GLY A 36 10.93 -19.32 10.67
N ILE A 37 10.51 -18.48 11.63
CA ILE A 37 10.44 -18.84 13.06
C ILE A 37 9.51 -20.04 13.25
N GLY A 38 8.31 -20.00 12.67
CA GLY A 38 7.33 -21.10 12.77
C GLY A 38 7.81 -22.44 12.18
N ASN A 39 8.75 -22.42 11.25
CA ASN A 39 9.28 -23.61 10.56
C ASN A 39 10.78 -23.84 10.84
N SER A 40 11.32 -23.27 11.91
CA SER A 40 12.73 -23.42 12.33
C SER A 40 13.74 -23.12 11.20
N THR A 41 13.38 -22.22 10.28
CA THR A 41 14.15 -21.82 9.10
C THR A 41 14.74 -20.43 9.33
N PHE A 42 15.72 -20.32 10.23
CA PHE A 42 16.27 -19.04 10.68
C PHE A 42 17.04 -18.25 9.61
N ILE A 43 17.42 -18.88 8.50
CA ILE A 43 17.94 -18.15 7.34
C ILE A 43 16.93 -17.10 6.82
N ALA A 44 15.63 -17.26 7.12
CA ALA A 44 14.62 -16.24 6.84
C ALA A 44 14.86 -14.89 7.55
N LEU A 45 15.67 -14.86 8.62
CA LEU A 45 16.05 -13.62 9.31
C LEU A 45 17.00 -12.75 8.47
N LEU A 46 17.61 -13.29 7.40
CA LEU A 46 18.36 -12.49 6.43
C LEU A 46 17.49 -11.44 5.72
N MET A 47 16.17 -11.52 5.84
CA MET A 47 15.23 -10.46 5.45
C MET A 47 15.46 -9.11 6.14
N PHE A 48 16.20 -9.07 7.26
CA PHE A 48 16.57 -7.83 7.94
C PHE A 48 17.89 -7.23 7.46
N VAL A 49 18.64 -7.95 6.61
CA VAL A 49 19.86 -7.41 6.00
C VAL A 49 19.47 -6.60 4.77
N PRO A 50 19.84 -5.30 4.67
CA PRO A 50 19.58 -4.49 3.50
C PRO A 50 20.11 -5.14 2.22
N ILE A 51 19.43 -4.91 1.09
CA ILE A 51 19.71 -5.49 -0.23
C ILE A 51 19.36 -6.99 -0.30
N VAL A 52 19.76 -7.79 0.68
CA VAL A 52 19.41 -9.22 0.77
C VAL A 52 17.90 -9.42 0.89
N ASN A 53 17.22 -8.52 1.59
CA ASN A 53 15.77 -8.52 1.79
C ASN A 53 14.94 -8.46 0.49
N PHE A 54 15.51 -8.04 -0.64
CA PHE A 54 14.81 -8.08 -1.94
C PHE A 54 14.88 -9.46 -2.60
N ALA A 55 16.00 -10.17 -2.48
CA ALA A 55 16.18 -11.49 -3.08
C ALA A 55 15.64 -12.62 -2.19
N MET A 56 15.78 -12.47 -0.87
CA MET A 56 15.49 -13.52 0.10
C MET A 56 14.04 -14.04 0.10
N PRO A 57 12.97 -13.24 -0.13
CA PRO A 57 11.61 -13.76 -0.24
C PRO A 57 11.49 -14.81 -1.33
N PHE A 58 12.15 -14.60 -2.47
CA PHE A 58 12.13 -15.55 -3.59
C PHE A 58 12.92 -16.82 -3.26
N VAL A 59 14.03 -16.70 -2.55
CA VAL A 59 14.79 -17.86 -2.06
C VAL A 59 13.94 -18.67 -1.06
N LEU A 60 13.24 -17.99 -0.15
CA LEU A 60 12.29 -18.60 0.78
C LEU A 60 11.13 -19.26 0.05
N GLY A 61 10.58 -18.63 -0.98
CA GLY A 61 9.55 -19.22 -1.83
C GLY A 61 10.03 -20.50 -2.53
N ALA A 62 11.21 -20.47 -3.15
CA ALA A 62 11.74 -21.59 -3.91
C ALA A 62 12.23 -22.76 -3.03
N LYS A 63 12.83 -22.46 -1.86
CA LYS A 63 13.47 -23.46 -0.99
C LYS A 63 12.71 -23.72 0.31
N GLY A 64 11.64 -22.99 0.60
CA GLY A 64 10.92 -23.04 1.87
C GLY A 64 10.42 -24.42 2.22
N ASN A 65 9.83 -25.15 1.26
CA ASN A 65 9.38 -26.53 1.53
C ASN A 65 10.54 -27.45 1.92
N LYS A 66 11.67 -27.33 1.22
CA LYS A 66 12.88 -28.10 1.53
C LYS A 66 13.40 -27.76 2.92
N TRP A 67 13.59 -26.49 3.24
CA TRP A 67 14.11 -26.08 4.54
C TRP A 67 13.18 -26.46 5.70
N ALA A 68 11.86 -26.25 5.57
CA ALA A 68 10.91 -26.64 6.60
C ALA A 68 10.85 -28.16 6.82
N TRP A 69 11.04 -28.96 5.76
CA TRP A 69 11.12 -30.43 5.86
C TRP A 69 12.40 -30.89 6.57
N GLN A 70 13.52 -30.22 6.29
CA GLN A 70 14.83 -30.55 6.87
C GLN A 70 14.95 -30.12 8.33
N ASN A 71 14.30 -29.01 8.72
CA ASN A 71 14.48 -28.39 10.04
C ASN A 71 13.54 -28.93 11.12
N ARG A 72 12.47 -29.64 10.76
CA ARG A 72 11.47 -30.14 11.72
C ARG A 72 11.07 -31.58 11.42
N THR A 73 10.73 -32.33 12.47
CA THR A 73 10.13 -33.66 12.34
C THR A 73 8.63 -33.51 12.03
N TRP A 74 8.19 -34.22 11.00
CA TRP A 74 6.80 -34.27 10.54
C TRP A 74 6.28 -35.70 10.70
N ARG A 75 4.99 -35.87 10.95
CA ARG A 75 4.39 -37.23 11.08
C ARG A 75 4.27 -37.94 9.73
N SER A 76 3.95 -37.18 8.68
CA SER A 76 3.86 -37.67 7.30
C SER A 76 3.98 -36.51 6.31
N VAL A 77 4.06 -36.82 5.02
CA VAL A 77 4.05 -35.83 3.93
C VAL A 77 2.74 -35.04 3.92
N GLU A 78 1.61 -35.70 4.18
CA GLU A 78 0.27 -35.08 4.24
C GLU A 78 0.19 -34.09 5.41
N HIS A 79 0.74 -34.46 6.57
CA HIS A 79 0.80 -33.58 7.73
C HIS A 79 1.60 -32.30 7.42
N PHE A 80 2.74 -32.45 6.72
CA PHE A 80 3.53 -31.32 6.23
C PHE A 80 2.73 -30.44 5.25
N LYS A 81 2.14 -31.03 4.21
CA LYS A 81 1.38 -30.31 3.18
C LYS A 81 0.22 -29.52 3.79
N LYS A 82 -0.51 -30.12 4.76
CA LYS A 82 -1.59 -29.44 5.48
C LYS A 82 -1.09 -28.20 6.24
N SER A 83 0.07 -28.32 6.89
CA SER A 83 0.70 -27.20 7.59
C SER A 83 1.12 -26.08 6.63
N GLN A 84 1.84 -26.42 5.55
CA GLN A 84 2.28 -25.42 4.56
C GLN A 84 1.11 -24.78 3.81
N LYS A 85 0.02 -25.52 3.58
CA LYS A 85 -1.21 -24.94 3.00
C LYS A 85 -1.83 -23.88 3.91
N ARG A 86 -1.83 -24.08 5.23
CA ARG A 86 -2.30 -23.06 6.20
C ARG A 86 -1.42 -21.82 6.18
N TRP A 87 -0.10 -21.99 6.15
CA TRP A 87 0.84 -20.88 6.00
C TRP A 87 0.63 -20.11 4.69
N GLY A 88 0.47 -20.83 3.57
CA GLY A 88 0.17 -20.22 2.27
C GLY A 88 -1.14 -19.45 2.27
N LEU A 89 -2.20 -20.02 2.85
CA LEU A 89 -3.50 -19.34 2.98
C LEU A 89 -3.40 -18.10 3.88
N ALA A 90 -2.70 -18.18 5.02
CA ALA A 90 -2.50 -17.05 5.91
C ALA A 90 -1.74 -15.91 5.21
N GLY A 91 -0.68 -16.23 4.46
CA GLY A 91 0.06 -15.24 3.66
C GLY A 91 -0.80 -14.61 2.57
N LEU A 92 -1.57 -15.42 1.85
CA LEU A 92 -2.48 -14.94 0.81
C LEU A 92 -3.59 -14.05 1.36
N LEU A 93 -4.21 -14.44 2.49
CA LEU A 93 -5.24 -13.63 3.16
C LEU A 93 -4.67 -12.29 3.64
N LEU A 94 -3.44 -12.29 4.19
CA LEU A 94 -2.79 -11.06 4.60
C LEU A 94 -2.60 -10.10 3.41
N VAL A 95 -2.12 -10.59 2.27
CA VAL A 95 -1.83 -9.75 1.10
C VAL A 95 -3.09 -9.32 0.34
N CYS A 96 -4.05 -10.23 0.16
CA CYS A 96 -5.25 -9.95 -0.65
C CYS A 96 -6.39 -9.29 0.15
N VAL A 97 -6.41 -9.44 1.48
CA VAL A 97 -7.48 -8.90 2.33
C VAL A 97 -6.92 -7.99 3.41
N GLY A 98 -5.93 -8.45 4.17
CA GLY A 98 -5.38 -7.69 5.30
C GLY A 98 -4.79 -6.34 4.91
N LEU A 99 -3.85 -6.31 3.95
CA LEU A 99 -3.21 -5.08 3.49
C LEU A 99 -4.19 -4.12 2.81
N PRO A 100 -5.07 -4.56 1.86
CA PRO A 100 -6.09 -3.68 1.30
C PRO A 100 -7.06 -3.14 2.36
N ALA A 101 -7.51 -3.97 3.30
CA ALA A 101 -8.41 -3.53 4.37
C ALA A 101 -7.76 -2.48 5.27
N LEU A 102 -6.47 -2.63 5.59
CA LEU A 102 -5.70 -1.64 6.35
C LEU A 102 -5.60 -0.30 5.60
N ILE A 103 -5.25 -0.34 4.31
CA ILE A 103 -5.15 0.87 3.45
C ILE A 103 -6.51 1.58 3.36
N LEU A 104 -7.59 0.82 3.16
CA LEU A 104 -8.95 1.36 3.10
C LEU A 104 -9.38 1.97 4.45
N SER A 105 -9.01 1.34 5.56
CA SER A 105 -9.33 1.84 6.90
C SER A 105 -8.63 3.17 7.20
N ILE A 106 -7.35 3.30 6.84
CA ILE A 106 -6.62 4.58 6.93
C ILE A 106 -7.28 5.62 6.02
N SER A 107 -7.56 5.27 4.76
CA SER A 107 -8.22 6.18 3.80
C SER A 107 -9.58 6.65 4.33
N MET A 108 -10.38 5.76 4.92
CA MET A 108 -11.69 6.10 5.48
C MET A 108 -11.57 7.09 6.65
N GLY A 109 -10.58 6.90 7.54
CA GLY A 109 -10.28 7.85 8.61
C GLY A 109 -9.83 9.23 8.09
N MET A 110 -9.08 9.26 6.99
CA MET A 110 -8.70 10.52 6.33
C MET A 110 -9.90 11.20 5.66
N LYS A 111 -10.81 10.44 5.03
CA LYS A 111 -12.05 10.95 4.41
C LYS A 111 -13.04 11.51 5.42
N SER A 112 -12.95 11.14 6.70
CA SER A 112 -13.75 11.75 7.77
C SER A 112 -13.14 13.03 8.37
N SER A 113 -11.97 13.48 7.92
CA SER A 113 -11.33 14.69 8.44
C SER A 113 -11.94 15.97 7.88
N ASP A 114 -11.98 17.03 8.69
CA ASP A 114 -12.47 18.36 8.28
C ASP A 114 -11.69 18.92 7.08
N ALA A 115 -10.37 18.72 7.07
CA ALA A 115 -9.52 19.14 5.95
C ALA A 115 -9.99 18.53 4.62
N TYR A 116 -10.31 17.22 4.62
CA TYR A 116 -10.81 16.52 3.45
C TYR A 116 -12.23 16.96 3.06
N THR A 117 -13.15 17.10 4.02
CA THR A 117 -14.54 17.45 3.72
C THR A 117 -14.65 18.88 3.19
N MET A 118 -13.89 19.82 3.78
CA MET A 118 -13.78 21.20 3.31
C MET A 118 -13.20 21.25 1.90
N SER A 119 -12.11 20.53 1.63
CA SER A 119 -11.50 20.54 0.30
C SER A 119 -12.41 19.92 -0.76
N LEU A 120 -13.07 18.79 -0.48
CA LEU A 120 -14.00 18.18 -1.42
C LEU A 120 -15.19 19.09 -1.72
N ALA A 121 -15.76 19.73 -0.69
CA ALA A 121 -16.85 20.68 -0.88
C ALA A 121 -16.45 21.84 -1.79
N GLN A 122 -15.24 22.40 -1.61
CA GLN A 122 -14.72 23.45 -2.49
C GLN A 122 -14.57 22.97 -3.94
N LEU A 123 -14.09 21.74 -4.16
CA LEU A 123 -13.95 21.18 -5.50
C LEU A 123 -15.31 20.95 -6.19
N GLN A 124 -16.31 20.46 -5.44
CA GLN A 124 -17.64 20.16 -5.96
C GLN A 124 -18.45 21.40 -6.36
N HIS A 125 -18.18 22.56 -5.74
CA HIS A 125 -18.88 23.82 -6.06
C HIS A 125 -18.08 24.70 -7.04
N ASN A 126 -16.82 24.38 -7.32
CA ASN A 126 -15.98 25.23 -8.17
C ASN A 126 -16.27 25.01 -9.67
N GLN A 127 -16.75 26.05 -10.33
CA GLN A 127 -17.11 26.03 -11.75
C GLN A 127 -15.94 25.66 -12.68
N ARG A 128 -14.69 25.98 -12.32
CA ARG A 128 -13.52 25.60 -13.14
C ARG A 128 -13.26 24.10 -13.06
N VAL A 129 -13.42 23.51 -11.87
CA VAL A 129 -13.28 22.07 -11.63
C VAL A 129 -14.42 21.30 -12.31
N ILE A 130 -15.67 21.76 -12.18
CA ILE A 130 -16.83 21.20 -12.88
C ILE A 130 -16.66 21.26 -14.40
N LYS A 131 -16.16 22.38 -14.95
CA LYS A 131 -15.90 22.47 -16.39
C LYS A 131 -14.86 21.45 -16.85
N LEU A 132 -13.85 21.19 -16.02
CA LEU A 132 -12.77 20.24 -16.29
C LEU A 132 -13.24 18.78 -16.21
N LEU A 133 -13.92 18.40 -15.12
CA LEU A 133 -14.22 17.00 -14.78
C LEU A 133 -15.66 16.58 -15.10
N GLY A 134 -16.58 17.53 -15.25
CA GLY A 134 -18.02 17.27 -15.36
C GLY A 134 -18.70 17.12 -13.99
N GLU A 135 -20.01 16.89 -14.00
CA GLU A 135 -20.83 16.64 -12.80
C GLU A 135 -21.44 15.24 -12.84
N PRO A 136 -21.50 14.52 -11.70
CA PRO A 136 -20.97 14.90 -10.39
C PRO A 136 -19.44 14.80 -10.31
N VAL A 137 -18.82 15.64 -9.47
CA VAL A 137 -17.39 15.50 -9.09
C VAL A 137 -17.31 14.59 -7.86
N GLU A 138 -16.82 13.38 -8.06
CA GLU A 138 -16.72 12.35 -7.03
C GLU A 138 -15.28 12.13 -6.62
N ALA A 139 -15.05 11.89 -5.33
CA ALA A 139 -13.73 11.56 -4.82
C ALA A 139 -13.49 10.04 -4.85
N GLY A 140 -12.27 9.66 -5.23
CA GLY A 140 -11.82 8.28 -5.25
C GLY A 140 -11.78 7.62 -3.87
N PHE A 141 -11.48 6.32 -3.88
CA PHE A 141 -11.44 5.51 -2.66
C PHE A 141 -10.23 5.82 -1.77
N PHE A 142 -9.10 6.15 -2.39
CA PHE A 142 -7.82 6.32 -1.70
C PHE A 142 -7.52 7.78 -1.44
N VAL A 143 -7.17 8.07 -0.19
CA VAL A 143 -6.61 9.35 0.24
C VAL A 143 -5.22 9.05 0.80
N SER A 144 -4.23 9.81 0.35
CA SER A 144 -2.85 9.71 0.81
C SER A 144 -2.42 11.01 1.47
N GLY A 145 -1.31 10.98 2.18
CA GLY A 145 -0.76 12.12 2.90
C GLY A 145 -0.76 11.91 4.40
N ASN A 146 -0.74 13.00 5.16
CA ASN A 146 -0.64 12.97 6.61
C ASN A 146 -1.62 13.96 7.24
N ILE A 147 -2.10 13.59 8.43
CA ILE A 147 -2.86 14.49 9.30
C ILE A 147 -2.24 14.37 10.68
N SER A 148 -1.81 15.50 11.23
CA SER A 148 -1.30 15.63 12.60
C SER A 148 -2.21 16.57 13.36
N VAL A 149 -2.75 16.12 14.49
CA VAL A 149 -3.69 16.90 15.30
C VAL A 149 -3.22 16.93 16.74
N SER A 150 -3.21 18.13 17.31
CA SER A 150 -3.02 18.42 18.74
C SER A 150 -4.25 19.16 19.28
N THR A 151 -4.27 19.46 20.58
CA THR A 151 -5.43 20.07 21.25
C THR A 151 -5.83 21.42 20.64
N ALA A 152 -4.86 22.30 20.35
CA ALA A 152 -5.13 23.65 19.83
C ALA A 152 -4.70 23.84 18.36
N GLY A 153 -3.85 22.95 17.84
CA GLY A 153 -3.25 23.07 16.51
C GLY A 153 -3.28 21.78 15.70
N GLY A 154 -2.96 21.86 14.42
CA GLY A 154 -2.89 20.68 13.56
C GLY A 154 -2.53 21.06 12.13
N GLN A 155 -2.09 20.08 11.36
CA GLN A 155 -1.76 20.23 9.95
C GLN A 155 -2.23 18.99 9.19
N ALA A 156 -2.71 19.19 7.97
CA ALA A 156 -3.08 18.14 7.06
C ALA A 156 -2.49 18.44 5.68
N SER A 157 -1.75 17.49 5.12
CA SER A 157 -1.38 17.49 3.71
C SER A 157 -1.99 16.24 3.08
N LEU A 158 -2.92 16.44 2.14
CA LEU A 158 -3.71 15.36 1.56
C LEU A 158 -3.56 15.35 0.04
N GLY A 159 -3.51 14.14 -0.53
CA GLY A 159 -3.65 13.88 -1.95
C GLY A 159 -4.77 12.87 -2.18
N TYR A 160 -5.69 13.16 -3.10
CA TYR A 160 -6.73 12.19 -3.47
C TYR A 160 -7.22 12.39 -4.91
N SER A 161 -7.63 11.30 -5.55
CA SER A 161 -8.21 11.38 -6.90
C SER A 161 -9.64 11.93 -6.84
N VAL A 162 -9.99 12.75 -7.82
CA VAL A 162 -11.34 13.22 -8.11
C VAL A 162 -11.68 12.94 -9.56
N SER A 163 -12.89 12.45 -9.82
CA SER A 163 -13.34 12.03 -11.14
C SER A 163 -14.74 12.53 -11.43
N GLY A 164 -15.00 12.80 -12.70
CA GLY A 164 -16.34 13.04 -13.23
C GLY A 164 -16.45 12.55 -14.67
N PRO A 165 -17.60 12.74 -15.34
CA PRO A 165 -17.85 12.21 -16.68
C PRO A 165 -16.89 12.68 -17.79
N LYS A 166 -16.17 13.80 -17.59
CA LYS A 166 -15.23 14.37 -18.58
C LYS A 166 -13.78 14.01 -18.30
N GLY A 167 -13.46 13.43 -17.15
CA GLY A 167 -12.10 13.02 -16.82
C GLY A 167 -11.82 12.95 -15.33
N GLU A 168 -10.54 12.79 -15.01
CA GLU A 168 -10.02 12.66 -13.66
C GLU A 168 -8.89 13.66 -13.39
N ALA A 169 -8.70 13.99 -12.12
CA ALA A 169 -7.62 14.81 -11.61
C ALA A 169 -7.21 14.37 -10.21
N THR A 170 -6.01 14.72 -9.79
CA THR A 170 -5.57 14.57 -8.39
C THR A 170 -5.72 15.91 -7.67
N ALA A 171 -6.46 15.92 -6.56
CA ALA A 171 -6.53 17.04 -5.65
C ALA A 171 -5.33 17.02 -4.69
N TYR A 172 -4.74 18.20 -4.49
CA TYR A 172 -3.69 18.45 -3.50
C TYR A 172 -4.21 19.48 -2.50
N VAL A 173 -4.09 19.16 -1.22
CA VAL A 173 -4.67 19.93 -0.12
C VAL A 173 -3.61 20.16 0.93
N TYR A 174 -3.50 21.40 1.39
CA TYR A 174 -2.81 21.74 2.62
C TYR A 174 -3.77 22.54 3.52
N ALA A 175 -3.93 22.09 4.76
CA ALA A 175 -4.84 22.70 5.73
C ALA A 175 -4.18 22.76 7.10
N VAL A 176 -4.51 23.80 7.86
CA VAL A 176 -4.04 23.99 9.23
C VAL A 176 -5.22 24.12 10.18
N LYS A 177 -5.06 23.61 11.39
CA LYS A 177 -5.99 23.82 12.49
C LYS A 177 -5.39 24.88 13.40
N GLU A 178 -6.12 25.97 13.60
CA GLU A 178 -5.73 27.08 14.46
C GLU A 178 -6.86 27.35 15.45
N LEU A 179 -6.54 27.41 16.74
CA LEU A 179 -7.53 27.70 17.80
C LEU A 179 -8.76 26.77 17.73
N GLY A 180 -8.54 25.50 17.36
CA GLY A 180 -9.62 24.52 17.24
C GLY A 180 -10.32 24.45 15.87
N VAL A 181 -10.07 25.40 14.96
CA VAL A 181 -10.78 25.54 13.68
C VAL A 181 -9.86 25.21 12.50
N TRP A 182 -10.33 24.37 11.58
CA TRP A 182 -9.60 24.06 10.35
C TRP A 182 -9.77 25.14 9.29
N LYS A 183 -8.68 25.43 8.58
CA LYS A 183 -8.63 26.34 7.43
C LYS A 183 -7.83 25.67 6.32
N LEU A 184 -8.35 25.75 5.10
CA LEU A 184 -7.59 25.40 3.90
C LEU A 184 -6.57 26.50 3.64
N ILE A 185 -5.31 26.15 3.47
CA ILE A 185 -4.22 27.08 3.10
C ILE A 185 -3.91 26.95 1.61
N GLU A 186 -3.85 25.71 1.11
CA GLU A 186 -3.70 25.46 -0.33
C GLU A 186 -4.71 24.41 -0.78
N LEU A 187 -5.29 24.65 -1.97
CA LEU A 187 -6.15 23.69 -2.65
C LEU A 187 -5.96 23.82 -4.15
N GLY A 188 -5.68 22.72 -4.82
CA GLY A 188 -5.65 22.66 -6.28
C GLY A 188 -5.89 21.27 -6.82
N VAL A 189 -6.21 21.19 -8.10
CA VAL A 189 -6.33 19.93 -8.84
C VAL A 189 -5.38 19.92 -10.03
N TYR A 190 -4.87 18.74 -10.36
CA TYR A 190 -4.05 18.50 -11.54
C TYR A 190 -4.59 17.31 -12.32
N SER A 191 -4.94 17.53 -13.59
CA SER A 191 -5.30 16.46 -14.52
C SER A 191 -4.10 16.16 -15.42
N GLU A 192 -3.55 14.96 -15.28
CA GLU A 192 -2.42 14.50 -16.10
C GLU A 192 -2.83 14.32 -17.57
N ALA A 193 -4.01 13.75 -17.82
CA ALA A 193 -4.52 13.54 -19.17
C ALA A 193 -4.68 14.86 -19.96
N LEU A 194 -5.06 15.94 -19.26
CA LEU A 194 -5.26 17.25 -19.86
C LEU A 194 -4.05 18.18 -19.68
N GLN A 195 -3.00 17.73 -19.00
CA GLN A 195 -1.83 18.53 -18.60
C GLN A 195 -2.24 19.89 -18.00
N ARG A 196 -3.31 19.90 -17.19
CA ARG A 196 -3.95 21.12 -16.70
C ARG A 196 -4.00 21.13 -15.19
N ARG A 197 -3.51 22.22 -14.61
CA ARG A 197 -3.61 22.53 -13.17
C ARG A 197 -4.65 23.63 -12.96
N ILE A 198 -5.45 23.49 -11.92
CA ILE A 198 -6.34 24.55 -11.42
C ILE A 198 -6.00 24.75 -9.96
N ILE A 199 -5.57 25.96 -9.61
CA ILE A 199 -5.34 26.37 -8.22
C ILE A 199 -6.60 27.10 -7.75
N LEU A 200 -7.14 26.67 -6.62
CA LEU A 200 -8.36 27.23 -6.04
C LEU A 200 -8.04 28.13 -4.84
N ILE A 201 -7.11 27.72 -3.97
CA ILE A 201 -6.75 28.43 -2.75
C ILE A 201 -5.23 28.51 -2.64
N VAL A 202 -4.71 29.70 -2.31
CA VAL A 202 -3.30 29.97 -1.95
C VAL A 202 -3.28 30.88 -0.73
N ASP A 203 -2.44 30.57 0.26
CA ASP A 203 -2.32 31.31 1.52
C ASP A 203 -3.67 31.54 2.25
N GLY A 204 -4.62 30.61 2.06
CA GLY A 204 -5.96 30.68 2.64
C GLY A 204 -6.97 31.57 1.91
N GLU A 205 -6.60 32.14 0.76
CA GLU A 205 -7.46 32.99 -0.05
C GLU A 205 -7.86 32.30 -1.36
N ASN A 206 -9.10 32.52 -1.81
CA ASN A 206 -9.58 32.00 -3.08
C ASN A 206 -8.92 32.71 -4.25
N VAL A 207 -8.43 31.95 -5.22
CA VAL A 207 -7.80 32.47 -6.44
C VAL A 207 -8.84 32.58 -7.56
N ASP A 208 -9.37 33.78 -7.77
CA ASP A 208 -10.41 34.03 -8.78
C ASP A 208 -9.87 34.07 -10.23
N ILE A 209 -8.57 34.30 -10.40
CA ILE A 209 -7.93 34.46 -11.71
C ILE A 209 -7.52 33.08 -12.27
N PRO A 210 -7.68 32.79 -13.58
CA PRO A 210 -7.13 31.59 -14.20
C PRO A 210 -5.59 31.70 -14.20
N GLN A 211 -4.94 31.17 -13.17
CA GLN A 211 -3.51 30.88 -13.25
C GLN A 211 -3.34 29.57 -14.05
N GLU A 212 -3.45 29.69 -15.38
CA GLU A 212 -3.05 28.64 -16.31
C GLU A 212 -1.52 28.60 -16.38
N GLU A 213 -0.88 28.10 -15.34
CA GLU A 213 0.55 27.81 -15.41
C GLU A 213 0.76 26.54 -16.25
N SER A 214 1.04 26.72 -17.53
CA SER A 214 1.60 25.66 -18.37
C SER A 214 2.97 25.28 -17.81
N LEU A 215 3.17 24.02 -17.44
CA LEU A 215 4.40 23.47 -16.83
C LEU A 215 5.66 23.53 -17.74
N ILE A 216 5.68 24.30 -18.83
CA ILE A 216 6.75 24.29 -19.83
C ILE A 216 7.76 25.46 -19.68
N GLN A 217 7.55 26.46 -18.81
CA GLN A 217 8.42 27.65 -18.78
C GLN A 217 9.26 27.89 -17.50
N HIS A 218 9.81 26.84 -16.86
CA HIS A 218 10.80 27.05 -15.79
C HIS A 218 12.10 26.25 -15.86
N ASN A 219 12.47 25.72 -17.04
CA ASN A 219 13.79 25.10 -17.27
C ASN A 219 14.58 25.76 -18.42
N LYS A 220 14.54 27.09 -18.49
CA LYS A 220 15.41 27.87 -19.40
C LYS A 220 15.83 29.23 -18.83
N VAL A 221 16.28 29.31 -17.58
CA VAL A 221 17.23 30.37 -17.18
C VAL A 221 18.14 29.83 -16.08
N GLY A 222 19.39 29.58 -16.42
CA GLY A 222 20.44 29.06 -15.56
C GLY A 222 21.57 28.59 -16.45
N GLY A 223 22.29 29.58 -17.01
CA GLY A 223 23.51 29.35 -17.80
C GLY A 223 24.70 28.95 -16.95
#